data_AF-X0YW72-F1
#
_entry.id   AF-X0YW72-F1
#
_cell.length_a   1.000
_cell.length_b   1.000
_cell.length_c   1.000
_cell.angle_alpha   90.00
_cell.angle_beta   90.00
_cell.angle_gamma   90.00
#
_symmetry.space_group_name_H-M   'P 1'
#
loop_
_entity.id
_entity.type
_entity.pdbx_description
1 polymer ?
#
loop_
_entity_poly.entity_id
_entity_poly.type
_entity_poly.pdbx_seq_one_letter_code
_entity_poly.pdbx_strand_id
1 'polypeptide(L)' 'MSDLIMGIETSCDETAAAIVEDGKKIISNVVASQINIHQKYGGVVPEIASRKHMEYIIPVIDKALDESEKKY' A
#
# COMPACT_ATOMS: atom_id res chain seq x y z
N MET A 1 14.12 -12.29 19.05
CA MET A 1 12.89 -11.71 18.47
C MET A 1 13.29 -11.18 17.10
N SER A 2 12.56 -11.52 16.04
CA SER A 2 12.75 -10.87 14.74
C SER A 2 12.01 -9.54 14.74
N ASP A 3 12.60 -8.52 14.12
CA ASP A 3 11.99 -7.20 14.00
C ASP A 3 11.06 -7.18 12.78
N LEU A 4 9.83 -6.70 12.98
CA LEU A 4 8.84 -6.52 11.92
C LEU A 4 8.68 -5.04 11.59
N ILE A 5 8.79 -4.70 10.32
CA ILE A 5 8.67 -3.33 9.80
C ILE A 5 7.48 -3.28 8.86
N MET A 6 6.56 -2.34 9.07
CA MET A 6 5.51 -2.00 8.10
C MET A 6 5.98 -0.85 7.22
N GLY A 7 6.17 -1.11 5.93
CA GLY A 7 6.39 -0.08 4.92
C GLY A 7 5.06 0.40 4.35
N ILE A 8 4.93 1.71 4.11
CA ILE A 8 3.79 2.35 3.44
C ILE A 8 4.33 3.19 2.29
N GLU A 9 3.72 3.07 1.12
CA GLU A 9 4.09 3.82 -0.08
C GLU A 9 2.85 4.51 -0.68
N THR A 10 2.91 5.84 -0.80
CA THR A 10 1.82 6.72 -1.27
C THR A 10 2.34 7.95 -2.03
N SER A 11 3.47 7.83 -2.75
CA SER A 11 4.14 8.99 -3.38
C SER A 11 3.46 9.48 -4.67
N CYS A 12 2.85 8.59 -5.46
CA CYS A 12 2.28 8.91 -6.78
C CYS A 12 0.83 8.44 -6.91
N ASP A 13 0.57 7.31 -7.59
CA ASP A 13 -0.78 6.82 -7.91
C ASP A 13 -1.02 5.39 -7.38
N GLU A 14 -0.13 4.92 -6.52
CA GLU A 14 -0.18 3.60 -5.89
C GLU A 14 -0.27 3.77 -4.38
N THR A 15 -1.11 2.98 -3.74
CA THR A 15 -1.15 2.85 -2.27
C THR A 15 -0.70 1.45 -1.93
N ALA A 16 0.43 1.32 -1.25
CA ALA A 16 0.97 0.02 -0.89
C ALA A 16 1.31 -0.08 0.59
N ALA A 17 1.21 -1.30 1.13
CA ALA A 17 1.71 -1.67 2.43
C ALA A 17 2.41 -3.02 2.36
N ALA A 18 3.52 -3.15 3.07
CA ALA A 18 4.31 -4.37 3.14
C ALA A 18 4.78 -4.64 4.57
N ILE A 19 4.77 -5.91 4.98
CA ILE A 19 5.41 -6.36 6.23
C ILE A 19 6.75 -6.98 5.88
N VAL A 20 7.83 -6.49 6.51
CA VAL A 20 9.20 -6.92 6.26
C VAL A 20 9.84 -7.42 7.56
N GLU A 21 10.41 -8.62 7.52
CA GLU A 21 11.18 -9.24 8.61
C GLU A 21 12.66 -8.85 8.49
N ASP A 22 13.21 -8.32 9.57
CA ASP A 22 14.63 -7.95 9.74
C ASP A 22 15.18 -7.08 8.59
N GLY A 23 14.30 -6.28 7.97
CA GLY A 23 14.63 -5.41 6.81
C GLY A 23 15.07 -6.16 5.55
N LYS A 24 14.91 -7.49 5.49
CA LYS A 24 15.48 -8.33 4.41
C LYS A 24 14.44 -9.19 3.71
N LYS A 25 13.44 -9.66 4.45
CA LYS A 25 12.47 -10.62 3.94
C LYS A 25 11.09 -10.01 3.93
N ILE A 26 10.52 -9.89 2.73
CA ILE A 26 9.13 -9.46 2.55
C ILE A 26 8.22 -10.61 2.98
N ILE A 27 7.38 -10.39 3.99
CA ILE A 27 6.37 -11.35 4.44
C ILE A 27 5.08 -11.16 3.64
N SER A 28 4.66 -9.90 3.46
CA SER A 28 3.50 -9.54 2.63
C SER A 28 3.78 -8.24 1.89
N ASN A 29 3.13 -8.05 0.73
CA ASN A 29 3.24 -6.84 -0.08
C ASN A 29 1.96 -6.64 -0.89
N VAL A 30 1.17 -5.64 -0.49
CA VAL A 30 -0.13 -5.33 -1.09
C VAL A 30 -0.04 -3.99 -1.79
N VAL A 31 -0.49 -3.93 -3.05
CA VAL A 31 -0.50 -2.71 -3.87
C VAL A 31 -1.91 -2.47 -4.43
N ALA A 32 -2.42 -1.26 -4.24
CA ALA A 32 -3.64 -0.75 -4.87
C ALA A 32 -3.29 0.36 -5.86
N SER A 33 -3.47 0.09 -7.15
CA SER A 33 -3.13 1.02 -8.24
C SER A 33 -4.33 1.88 -8.64
N GLN A 34 -4.07 3.14 -8.98
CA GLN A 34 -5.07 4.10 -9.49
C GLN A 34 -4.99 4.31 -11.01
N ILE A 35 -4.19 3.53 -11.75
CA ILE A 35 -3.97 3.69 -13.21
C ILE A 35 -5.29 3.84 -13.97
N ASN A 36 -6.28 2.97 -13.71
CA ASN A 36 -7.58 3.00 -14.41
C ASN A 36 -8.38 4.29 -14.18
N ILE A 37 -8.12 4.99 -13.08
CA ILE A 37 -8.76 6.27 -12.75
C ILE A 37 -8.07 7.38 -13.55
N HIS A 38 -6.73 7.43 -13.50
CA HIS A 38 -5.92 8.46 -14.13
C HIS A 38 -5.85 8.35 -15.67
N GLN A 39 -6.03 7.15 -16.22
CA GLN A 39 -6.12 6.91 -17.67
C GLN A 39 -7.17 7.80 -18.36
N LYS A 40 -8.29 8.10 -17.68
CA LYS A 40 -9.36 8.95 -18.21
C LYS A 40 -8.94 10.41 -18.38
N TYR A 41 -7.90 10.83 -17.65
CA TYR A 41 -7.38 12.19 -17.63
C TYR A 41 -6.08 12.34 -18.42
N GLY A 42 -5.54 11.25 -18.98
CA GLY A 42 -4.28 11.25 -19.73
C GLY A 42 -3.04 11.44 -18.86
N GLY A 43 -3.16 11.33 -17.53
CA GLY A 43 -2.07 11.53 -16.59
C GLY A 43 -2.56 11.54 -15.14
N VAL A 44 -1.64 11.54 -14.19
CA VAL A 44 -1.95 11.56 -12.75
C VAL A 44 -2.52 12.93 -12.38
N VAL A 45 -3.71 12.92 -11.76
CA VAL A 45 -4.34 14.11 -11.20
C VAL A 45 -4.08 14.14 -9.68
N PRO A 46 -3.26 15.08 -9.15
CA PRO A 46 -2.81 15.03 -7.75
C PRO A 46 -3.93 14.99 -6.71
N GLU A 47 -4.99 15.79 -6.89
CA GLU A 47 -6.15 15.82 -5.98
C GLU A 47 -6.88 14.47 -5.94
N ILE A 48 -7.05 13.82 -7.10
CA ILE A 48 -7.69 12.50 -7.18
C ILE A 48 -6.80 11.45 -6.51
N ALA A 49 -5.48 11.54 -6.74
CA ALA A 49 -4.54 10.61 -6.15
C ALA A 49 -4.55 10.67 -4.61
N SER A 50 -4.48 11.88 -4.05
CA SER A 50 -4.57 12.10 -2.60
C SER A 50 -5.82 11.48 -1.98
N ARG A 51 -7.00 11.69 -2.60
CA ARG A 51 -8.25 11.09 -2.12
C ARG A 51 -8.23 9.57 -2.18
N LYS A 52 -7.67 9.00 -3.25
CA LYS A 52 -7.61 7.54 -3.40
C LYS A 52 -6.63 6.91 -2.42
N HIS A 53 -5.51 7.57 -2.07
CA HIS A 53 -4.66 7.10 -0.98
C HIS A 53 -5.43 7.02 0.35
N MET A 54 -6.22 8.05 0.70
CA MET A 54 -7.05 8.02 1.90
C MET A 54 -8.09 6.88 1.90
N GLU A 55 -8.69 6.59 0.74
CA GLU A 55 -9.66 5.49 0.61
C GLU A 55 -8.98 4.10 0.69
N TYR A 56 -7.76 3.96 0.19
CA TYR A 56 -7.08 2.67 0.05
C TYR A 56 -6.17 2.31 1.22
N ILE A 57 -5.74 3.28 2.03
CA ILE A 57 -4.70 3.05 3.04
C ILE A 57 -5.10 1.98 4.07
N ILE A 58 -6.32 2.05 4.61
CA ILE A 58 -6.80 1.06 5.60
C ILE A 58 -6.97 -0.32 4.95
N PRO A 59 -7.70 -0.48 3.83
CA PRO A 59 -7.81 -1.78 3.16
C PRO A 59 -6.48 -2.44 2.81
N VAL A 60 -5.49 -1.65 2.39
CA VAL A 60 -4.17 -2.15 2.00
C VAL A 60 -3.36 -2.60 3.23
N ILE A 61 -3.41 -1.84 4.33
CA ILE A 61 -2.79 -2.22 5.60
C ILE A 61 -3.42 -3.50 6.16
N ASP A 62 -4.76 -3.56 6.22
CA ASP A 62 -5.48 -4.72 6.75
C ASP A 62 -5.14 -5.98 5.96
N LYS A 63 -5.13 -5.87 4.62
CA LYS A 63 -4.75 -6.98 3.76
C LYS A 63 -3.28 -7.39 3.94
N ALA A 64 -2.37 -6.44 4.13
CA ALA A 64 -0.96 -6.76 4.35
C ALA A 64 -0.74 -7.47 5.70
N LEU A 65 -1.47 -7.08 6.75
CA LEU A 65 -1.46 -7.76 8.05
C LEU A 65 -2.03 -9.18 7.92
N ASP A 66 -3.13 -9.34 7.19
CA ASP A 66 -3.78 -10.63 6.96
C ASP A 66 -2.88 -11.59 6.18
N GLU A 67 -2.30 -11.14 5.07
CA GLU A 67 -1.38 -11.95 4.25
C GLU A 67 -0.09 -12.30 5.00
N SER A 68 0.31 -11.50 6.00
CA SER A 68 1.49 -11.79 6.82
C SER A 68 1.23 -12.75 7.99
N GLU A 69 -0.04 -13.10 8.23
CA GLU A 69 -0.47 -13.86 9.42
C GLU A 69 -0.07 -13.18 10.75
N LYS A 70 0.10 -11.85 10.76
CA LYS A 70 0.50 -11.05 11.93
C LYS A 70 -0.65 -10.25 12.54
N LYS A 71 -1.89 -10.75 12.42
CA LYS A 71 -3.06 -10.12 13.04
C LYS A 71 -2.94 -10.14 14.57
N TYR A 72 -3.33 -9.03 15.20
CA TYR A 72 -3.39 -8.85 16.66
C TYR A 72 -4.34 -9.83 17.34
#